data_AF-A0A9X8VBM7-F1
#
_entry.id   AF-A0A9X8VBM7-F1
#
_cell.length_a   1.000
_cell.length_b   1.000
_cell.length_c   1.000
_cell.angle_alpha   90.00
_cell.angle_beta   90.00
_cell.angle_gamma   90.00
#
_symmetry.space_group_name_H-M   'P 1'
#
loop_
_entity.id
_entity.type
_entity.pdbx_description
1 polymer ?
#
loop_
_entity_poly.entity_id
_entity_poly.type
_entity_poly.pdbx_seq_one_letter_code
_entity_poly.pdbx_strand_id
1 'polypeptide(L)'
;AVKAVGEELCPALGITIPVGKDSMSMKTRWQEGNEQREMTSPLSLVITAFARVEDVRHTVTPQLRTDKGDSALLLIDLGNGHNALGATALAQVYRQLGDKPADVRNVAQLAGFFNAMQQLVADRALLAYHDRADGGLLVTLAEMAFAGHCGVEVNLDGLGDDALAVLFNEEL
;
A
#
# COMPACT_ATOMS: atom_id res chain seq x y z
N ALA A 1 -5.09 12.20 -12.92
CA ALA A 1 -5.30 12.17 -11.46
C ALA A 1 -6.74 12.54 -11.09
N VAL A 2 -7.16 13.82 -11.11
CA VAL A 2 -8.52 14.23 -10.67
C VAL A 2 -9.64 13.44 -11.34
N LYS A 3 -9.62 13.32 -12.67
CA LYS A 3 -10.60 12.49 -13.41
C LYS A 3 -10.57 11.02 -12.98
N ALA A 4 -9.39 10.40 -12.96
CA ALA A 4 -9.22 8.99 -12.63
C ALA A 4 -9.79 8.63 -11.24
N VAL A 5 -9.69 9.52 -10.25
CA VAL A 5 -10.31 9.28 -8.94
C VAL A 5 -11.78 9.73 -8.90
N GLY A 6 -12.10 10.92 -9.42
CA GLY A 6 -13.41 11.55 -9.24
C GLY A 6 -14.50 11.08 -10.20
N GLU A 7 -14.16 10.63 -11.40
CA GLU A 7 -15.11 10.16 -12.42
C GLU A 7 -15.07 8.64 -12.64
N GLU A 8 -13.99 7.97 -12.24
CA GLU A 8 -13.76 6.56 -12.55
C GLU A 8 -13.68 5.70 -11.27
N LEU A 9 -12.57 5.74 -10.53
CA LEU A 9 -12.29 4.82 -9.43
C LEU A 9 -13.24 4.99 -8.24
N CYS A 10 -13.37 6.18 -7.67
CA CYS A 10 -14.20 6.40 -6.49
C CYS A 10 -15.68 6.15 -6.76
N PRO A 11 -16.27 6.60 -7.90
CA PRO A 11 -17.63 6.22 -8.27
C PRO A 11 -17.82 4.70 -8.41
N ALA A 12 -16.87 3.99 -9.04
CA ALA A 12 -16.95 2.55 -9.20
C ALA A 12 -16.86 1.78 -7.86
N LEU A 13 -16.14 2.32 -6.88
CA LEU A 13 -16.04 1.77 -5.52
C LEU A 13 -17.17 2.24 -4.58
N GLY A 14 -18.01 3.19 -5.01
CA GLY A 14 -19.02 3.81 -4.14
C GLY A 14 -18.44 4.69 -3.04
N ILE A 15 -17.25 5.26 -3.26
CA ILE A 15 -16.56 6.15 -2.30
C ILE A 15 -16.84 7.60 -2.67
N THR A 16 -17.40 8.36 -1.74
CA THR A 16 -17.63 9.80 -1.91
C THR A 16 -16.37 10.59 -1.54
N ILE A 17 -16.06 11.65 -2.30
CA ILE A 17 -15.07 12.68 -1.92
C ILE A 17 -15.86 13.94 -1.52
N PRO A 18 -16.34 14.07 -0.27
CA PRO A 18 -17.21 15.17 0.14
C PRO A 18 -16.46 16.46 0.48
N VAL A 19 -15.14 16.39 0.61
CA VAL A 19 -14.28 17.52 1.00
C VAL A 19 -12.91 17.39 0.33
N GLY A 20 -12.26 18.51 0.06
CA GLY A 20 -10.91 18.55 -0.50
C GLY A 20 -10.29 19.94 -0.35
N LYS A 21 -8.99 20.02 -0.65
CA LYS A 21 -8.21 21.26 -0.70
C LYS A 21 -7.12 21.09 -1.74
N ASP A 22 -6.69 22.21 -2.32
CA ASP A 22 -5.58 22.26 -3.27
C ASP A 22 -4.46 23.21 -2.81
N SER A 23 -3.24 22.91 -3.25
CA SER A 23 -2.06 23.78 -3.16
C SER A 23 -1.28 23.68 -4.47
N MET A 24 -1.31 24.75 -5.27
CA MET A 24 -0.99 24.69 -6.71
C MET A 24 0.41 25.21 -7.08
N SER A 25 1.23 25.62 -6.10
CA SER A 25 2.55 26.22 -6.34
C SER A 25 3.68 25.45 -5.64
N MET A 26 3.64 24.12 -5.66
CA MET A 26 4.58 23.24 -4.95
C MET A 26 5.94 23.16 -5.65
N LYS A 27 6.67 24.27 -5.66
CA LYS A 27 8.03 24.39 -6.16
C LYS A 27 8.80 25.49 -5.45
N THR A 28 10.12 25.38 -5.44
CA THR A 28 11.01 26.38 -4.84
C THR A 28 12.16 26.68 -5.79
N ARG A 29 12.51 27.97 -5.92
CA ARG A 29 13.63 28.45 -6.75
C ARG A 29 14.61 29.23 -5.89
N TRP A 30 15.90 29.06 -6.13
CA TRP A 30 16.97 29.78 -5.44
C TRP A 30 18.20 29.93 -6.35
N GLN A 31 19.11 30.82 -5.96
CA GLN A 31 20.44 30.91 -6.59
C GLN A 31 21.42 30.01 -5.84
N GLU A 32 22.16 29.18 -6.58
CA GLU A 32 23.26 28.39 -6.07
C GLU A 32 24.54 28.81 -6.80
N GLY A 33 25.32 29.70 -6.17
CA GLY A 33 26.43 30.38 -6.82
C GLY A 33 25.93 31.29 -7.95
N ASN A 34 26.38 31.01 -9.18
CA ASN A 34 25.95 31.73 -10.39
C ASN A 34 24.83 31.01 -11.16
N GLU A 35 24.31 29.89 -10.63
CA GLU A 35 23.29 29.08 -11.29
C GLU A 35 21.93 29.20 -10.60
N GLN A 36 20.88 29.36 -11.41
CA GLN A 36 19.51 29.25 -10.93
C GLN A 36 19.14 27.78 -10.73
N ARG A 37 18.61 27.43 -9.55
CA ARG A 37 18.08 26.10 -9.25
C ARG A 37 16.58 26.13 -8.98
N GLU A 38 15.94 25.02 -9.30
CA GLU A 38 14.51 24.78 -9.06
C GLU A 38 14.32 23.36 -8.54
N MET A 39 13.59 23.21 -7.43
CA MET A 39 13.08 21.93 -6.93
C MET A 39 11.57 21.94 -7.09
N THR A 40 11.03 20.93 -7.77
CA THR A 40 9.61 20.82 -8.07
C THR A 40 9.07 19.54 -7.44
N SER A 41 8.02 19.65 -6.64
CA SER A 41 7.34 18.48 -6.09
C SER A 41 6.62 17.70 -7.19
N PRO A 42 6.52 16.37 -7.11
CA PRO A 42 5.59 15.60 -7.92
C PRO A 42 4.15 16.05 -7.67
N LEU A 43 3.24 15.71 -8.60
CA LEU A 43 1.81 15.77 -8.29
C LEU A 43 1.53 14.89 -7.08
N SER A 44 1.15 15.51 -5.96
CA SER A 44 1.05 14.84 -4.66
C SER A 44 -0.41 14.83 -4.19
N LEU A 45 -1.07 13.70 -4.37
CA LEU A 45 -2.42 13.48 -3.85
C LEU A 45 -2.32 12.80 -2.48
N VAL A 46 -2.94 13.40 -1.47
CA VAL A 46 -3.10 12.80 -0.15
C VAL A 46 -4.59 12.47 0.03
N ILE A 47 -4.90 11.19 0.27
CA ILE A 47 -6.25 10.73 0.56
C ILE A 47 -6.37 10.45 2.06
N THR A 48 -7.38 11.01 2.69
CA THR A 48 -7.76 10.69 4.08
C THR A 48 -9.16 10.09 4.07
N ALA A 49 -9.28 8.84 4.51
CA ALA A 49 -10.55 8.15 4.61
C ALA A 49 -11.18 8.35 6.00
N PHE A 50 -12.51 8.53 6.04
CA PHE A 50 -13.30 8.60 7.26
C PHE A 50 -14.45 7.60 7.17
N ALA A 51 -14.63 6.80 8.22
CA ALA A 51 -15.70 5.80 8.28
C ALA A 51 -16.31 5.72 9.68
N ARG A 52 -17.62 5.42 9.74
CA ARG A 52 -18.26 5.00 10.99
C ARG A 52 -17.75 3.59 11.33
N VAL A 53 -17.24 3.42 12.54
CA VAL A 53 -16.84 2.11 13.06
C VAL A 53 -18.01 1.49 13.82
N GLU A 54 -18.36 0.24 13.51
CA GLU A 54 -19.43 -0.49 14.19
C GLU A 54 -18.99 -0.97 15.58
N ASP A 55 -17.82 -1.61 15.69
CA ASP A 55 -17.24 -2.05 16.95
C ASP A 55 -15.71 -1.89 16.94
N VAL A 56 -15.20 -0.94 17.74
CA VAL A 56 -13.77 -0.65 17.83
C VAL A 56 -12.93 -1.81 18.38
N ARG A 57 -13.54 -2.75 19.09
CA ARG A 57 -12.85 -3.86 19.77
C ARG A 57 -12.36 -4.93 18.79
N HIS A 58 -12.87 -4.96 17.55
CA HIS A 58 -12.48 -5.96 16.55
C HIS A 58 -11.38 -5.44 15.62
N THR A 59 -10.87 -4.23 15.86
CA THR A 59 -9.73 -3.67 15.12
C THR A 59 -8.53 -4.60 15.20
N VAL A 60 -7.98 -4.95 14.03
CA VAL A 60 -6.76 -5.75 13.88
C VAL A 60 -5.54 -4.86 13.69
N THR A 61 -4.36 -5.35 14.06
CA THR A 61 -3.09 -4.63 13.94
C THR A 61 -2.02 -5.54 13.31
N PRO A 62 -0.84 -5.00 12.96
CA PRO A 62 0.28 -5.82 12.46
C PRO A 62 0.86 -6.82 13.48
N GLN A 63 0.43 -6.80 14.75
CA GLN A 63 1.01 -7.63 15.79
C GLN A 63 0.70 -9.12 15.59
N LEU A 64 1.69 -9.87 15.09
CA LEU A 64 1.60 -11.32 14.98
C LEU A 64 1.40 -11.99 16.34
N ARG A 65 0.61 -13.08 16.34
CA ARG A 65 0.21 -13.81 17.54
C ARG A 65 0.72 -15.24 17.50
N THR A 66 1.74 -15.52 18.31
CA THR A 66 2.31 -16.87 18.46
C THR A 66 1.66 -17.68 19.59
N ASP A 67 0.73 -17.07 20.33
CA ASP A 67 0.03 -17.65 21.49
C ASP A 67 -1.41 -18.12 21.15
N LYS A 68 -1.76 -18.16 19.86
CA LYS A 68 -3.11 -18.52 19.37
C LYS A 68 -3.19 -19.86 18.64
N GLY A 69 -2.16 -20.70 18.80
CA GLY A 69 -2.05 -21.99 18.13
C GLY A 69 -1.53 -21.86 16.71
N ASP A 70 -1.74 -22.90 15.91
CA ASP A 70 -1.30 -22.94 14.52
C ASP A 70 -1.99 -21.83 13.71
N SER A 71 -1.20 -21.10 12.94
CA SER A 71 -1.68 -20.00 12.10
C SER A 71 -0.92 -19.97 10.77
N ALA A 72 -1.47 -19.25 9.80
CA ALA A 72 -0.86 -19.08 8.48
C ALA A 72 -0.81 -17.60 8.11
N LEU A 73 0.26 -17.22 7.40
CA LEU A 73 0.36 -15.92 6.74
C LEU A 73 -0.16 -16.06 5.31
N LEU A 74 -1.07 -15.18 4.91
CA LEU A 74 -1.66 -15.15 3.58
C LEU A 74 -1.38 -13.81 2.95
N LEU A 75 -0.69 -13.83 1.80
CA LEU A 75 -0.57 -12.66 0.94
C LEU A 75 -1.81 -12.57 0.06
N ILE A 76 -2.47 -11.40 0.05
CA ILE A 76 -3.47 -11.04 -0.94
C ILE A 76 -2.80 -10.08 -1.91
N ASP A 77 -2.36 -10.59 -3.06
CA ASP A 77 -1.67 -9.78 -4.07
C ASP A 77 -2.69 -9.16 -5.05
N LEU A 78 -3.10 -7.91 -4.82
CA LEU A 78 -3.95 -7.18 -5.75
C LEU A 78 -3.17 -6.65 -6.97
N GLY A 79 -1.84 -6.75 -6.92
CA GLY A 79 -0.94 -6.57 -8.05
C GLY A 79 -1.09 -7.62 -9.15
N ASN A 80 -1.77 -8.75 -8.90
CA ASN A 80 -1.97 -9.85 -9.85
C ASN A 80 -0.64 -10.31 -10.51
N GLY A 81 0.44 -10.38 -9.75
CA GLY A 81 1.77 -10.78 -10.22
C GLY A 81 2.48 -9.77 -11.13
N HIS A 82 1.97 -8.54 -11.26
CA HIS A 82 2.64 -7.49 -12.04
C HIS A 82 4.02 -7.12 -11.48
N ASN A 83 4.17 -7.18 -10.16
CA ASN A 83 5.44 -6.99 -9.44
C ASN A 83 6.22 -5.74 -9.92
N ALA A 84 5.52 -4.61 -10.08
CA ALA A 84 6.09 -3.39 -10.63
C ALA A 84 7.11 -2.72 -9.68
N LEU A 85 8.26 -2.30 -10.21
CA LEU A 85 9.37 -1.70 -9.44
C LEU A 85 9.62 -0.20 -9.73
N GLY A 86 8.84 0.42 -10.61
CA GLY A 86 8.92 1.86 -10.87
C GLY A 86 8.38 2.69 -9.70
N ALA A 87 9.06 3.80 -9.42
CA ALA A 87 8.75 4.76 -8.36
C ALA A 87 8.66 4.16 -6.94
N THR A 88 9.26 3.00 -6.72
CA THR A 88 9.30 2.33 -5.41
C THR A 88 10.36 2.90 -4.47
N ALA A 89 10.24 2.64 -3.17
CA ALA A 89 11.28 2.87 -2.19
C ALA A 89 12.61 2.19 -2.59
N LEU A 90 12.53 0.97 -3.17
CA LEU A 90 13.71 0.28 -3.72
C LEU A 90 14.38 1.12 -4.81
N ALA A 91 13.65 1.55 -5.84
CA ALA A 91 14.22 2.38 -6.89
C ALA A 91 14.82 3.68 -6.32
N GLN A 92 14.12 4.32 -5.38
CA GLN A 92 14.53 5.57 -4.76
C GLN A 92 15.86 5.46 -4.01
N VAL A 93 16.07 4.43 -3.19
CA VAL A 93 17.34 4.26 -2.44
C VAL A 93 18.53 3.97 -3.36
N TYR A 94 18.28 3.49 -4.58
CA TYR A 94 19.28 3.34 -5.64
C TYR A 94 19.35 4.55 -6.59
N ARG A 95 18.74 5.69 -6.21
CA ARG A 95 18.72 6.94 -6.99
C ARG A 95 18.14 6.77 -8.40
N GLN A 96 17.19 5.86 -8.55
CA GLN A 96 16.50 5.56 -9.80
C GLN A 96 15.00 5.84 -9.67
N LEU A 97 14.35 6.03 -10.81
CA LEU A 97 12.88 6.09 -10.89
C LEU A 97 12.28 4.76 -11.37
N GLY A 98 13.05 3.90 -12.06
CA GLY A 98 12.54 2.66 -12.66
C GLY A 98 11.71 2.88 -13.93
N ASP A 99 10.89 1.89 -14.29
CA ASP A 99 10.11 1.87 -15.55
C ASP A 99 8.60 2.09 -15.30
N LYS A 100 7.91 1.09 -14.74
CA LYS A 100 6.46 1.13 -14.51
C LYS A 100 6.13 1.04 -13.03
N PRO A 101 5.27 1.92 -12.49
CA PRO A 101 4.82 1.83 -11.10
C PRO A 101 3.66 0.83 -10.90
N ALA A 102 3.36 0.57 -9.64
CA ALA A 102 2.11 -0.06 -9.21
C ALA A 102 0.88 0.76 -9.63
N ASP A 103 -0.28 0.11 -9.74
CA ASP A 103 -1.56 0.77 -10.02
C ASP A 103 -2.73 -0.12 -9.55
N VAL A 104 -3.95 0.41 -9.47
CA VAL A 104 -5.15 -0.41 -9.26
C VAL A 104 -5.36 -1.30 -10.48
N ARG A 105 -4.98 -2.58 -10.35
CA ARG A 105 -5.04 -3.56 -11.46
C ARG A 105 -6.47 -3.99 -11.78
N ASN A 106 -7.33 -4.07 -10.77
CA ASN A 106 -8.73 -4.47 -10.94
C ASN A 106 -9.62 -3.88 -9.83
N VAL A 107 -10.53 -2.98 -10.23
CA VAL A 107 -11.43 -2.28 -9.30
C VAL A 107 -12.39 -3.24 -8.58
N ALA A 108 -12.88 -4.28 -9.26
CA ALA A 108 -13.79 -5.25 -8.65
C ALA A 108 -13.08 -6.13 -7.61
N GLN A 109 -11.82 -6.52 -7.87
CA GLN A 109 -11.01 -7.23 -6.87
C GLN A 109 -10.69 -6.34 -5.67
N LEU A 110 -10.38 -5.05 -5.87
CA LEU A 110 -10.15 -4.11 -4.77
C LEU A 110 -11.40 -3.95 -3.88
N ALA A 111 -12.59 -3.80 -4.48
CA ALA A 111 -13.85 -3.79 -3.74
C ALA A 111 -14.11 -5.13 -3.02
N GLY A 112 -13.83 -6.25 -3.70
CA GLY A 112 -13.94 -7.59 -3.15
C GLY A 112 -13.02 -7.82 -1.95
N PHE A 113 -11.78 -7.34 -2.03
CA PHE A 113 -10.80 -7.37 -0.96
C PHE A 113 -11.32 -6.62 0.27
N PHE A 114 -11.78 -5.38 0.10
CA PHE A 114 -12.34 -4.60 1.20
C PHE A 114 -13.51 -5.34 1.87
N ASN A 115 -14.46 -5.85 1.08
CA ASN A 115 -15.62 -6.57 1.60
C ASN A 115 -15.25 -7.87 2.31
N ALA A 116 -14.28 -8.64 1.77
CA ALA A 116 -13.77 -9.84 2.41
C ALA A 116 -13.09 -9.51 3.74
N MET A 117 -12.28 -8.46 3.79
CA MET A 117 -11.65 -7.99 5.04
C MET A 117 -12.68 -7.55 6.08
N GLN A 118 -13.74 -6.82 5.68
CA GLN A 118 -14.83 -6.46 6.59
C GLN A 118 -15.48 -7.70 7.21
N GLN A 119 -15.76 -8.73 6.40
CA GLN A 119 -16.35 -9.99 6.88
C GLN A 119 -15.39 -10.71 7.84
N LEU A 120 -14.11 -10.84 7.49
CA LEU A 120 -13.10 -11.50 8.32
C LEU A 120 -12.89 -10.80 9.67
N VAL A 121 -12.98 -9.46 9.70
CA VAL A 121 -12.96 -8.66 10.94
C VAL A 121 -14.21 -8.93 11.77
N ALA A 122 -15.40 -8.87 11.17
CA ALA A 122 -16.67 -9.10 11.86
C ALA A 122 -16.77 -10.51 12.47
N ASP A 123 -16.27 -11.51 11.75
CA ASP A 123 -16.24 -12.91 12.17
C ASP A 123 -15.10 -13.23 13.15
N ARG A 124 -14.22 -12.25 13.43
CA ARG A 124 -13.00 -12.41 14.24
C ARG A 124 -12.09 -13.53 13.74
N ALA A 125 -12.01 -13.69 12.41
CA ALA A 125 -11.22 -14.71 11.76
C ALA A 125 -9.74 -14.31 11.57
N LEU A 126 -9.38 -13.05 11.84
CA LEU A 126 -8.04 -12.52 11.69
C LEU A 126 -7.29 -12.47 13.02
N LEU A 127 -6.03 -12.91 13.01
CA LEU A 127 -5.10 -12.73 14.14
C LEU A 127 -4.36 -11.40 14.07
N ALA A 128 -4.00 -10.98 12.85
CA ALA A 128 -3.25 -9.77 12.54
C ALA A 128 -3.56 -9.34 11.10
N TYR A 129 -3.29 -8.08 10.78
CA TYR A 129 -3.33 -7.55 9.42
C TYR A 129 -2.32 -6.41 9.29
N HIS A 130 -1.62 -6.39 8.17
CA HIS A 130 -0.79 -5.26 7.76
C HIS A 130 -0.82 -5.16 6.24
N ASP A 131 -0.96 -3.95 5.72
CA ASP A 131 -1.00 -3.71 4.28
C ASP A 131 0.39 -3.66 3.66
N ARG A 132 0.43 -3.74 2.33
CA ARG A 132 1.63 -3.52 1.52
C ARG A 132 1.62 -2.07 1.02
N ALA A 133 2.72 -1.37 1.29
CA ALA A 133 2.93 0.02 0.89
C ALA A 133 4.43 0.23 0.60
N ASP A 134 5.02 1.34 1.07
CA ASP A 134 6.45 1.66 0.88
C ASP A 134 7.36 0.50 1.32
N GLY A 135 8.24 0.06 0.43
CA GLY A 135 9.18 -1.06 0.66
C GLY A 135 8.61 -2.46 0.47
N GLY A 136 7.33 -2.57 0.08
CA GLY A 136 6.72 -3.80 -0.41
C GLY A 136 6.50 -4.87 0.66
N LEU A 137 6.30 -6.11 0.20
CA LEU A 137 6.04 -7.29 1.05
C LEU A 137 7.12 -7.48 2.12
N LEU A 138 8.38 -7.17 1.79
CA LEU A 138 9.50 -7.26 2.73
C LEU A 138 9.24 -6.40 3.96
N VAL A 139 8.89 -5.13 3.78
CA VAL A 139 8.64 -4.20 4.89
C VAL A 139 7.39 -4.61 5.67
N THR A 140 6.32 -5.01 4.98
CA THR A 140 5.10 -5.53 5.64
C THR A 140 5.43 -6.68 6.60
N LEU A 141 6.14 -7.71 6.12
CA LEU A 141 6.53 -8.86 6.96
C LEU A 141 7.47 -8.46 8.10
N ALA A 142 8.43 -7.57 7.83
CA ALA A 142 9.35 -7.08 8.85
C ALA A 142 8.61 -6.32 9.97
N GLU A 143 7.71 -5.41 9.62
CA GLU A 143 6.95 -4.62 10.60
C GLU A 143 5.96 -5.49 11.39
N MET A 144 5.35 -6.48 10.76
CA MET A 144 4.54 -7.49 11.46
C MET A 144 5.38 -8.28 12.48
N ALA A 145 6.58 -8.71 12.08
CA ALA A 145 7.52 -9.40 12.95
C ALA A 145 8.01 -8.51 14.11
N PHE A 146 8.26 -7.22 13.84
CA PHE A 146 8.63 -6.24 14.88
C PHE A 146 7.50 -6.06 15.88
N ALA A 147 6.26 -5.85 15.41
CA ALA A 147 5.10 -5.66 16.25
C ALA A 147 4.80 -6.89 17.11
N GLY A 148 4.93 -8.10 16.54
CA GLY A 148 4.74 -9.37 17.25
C GLY A 148 5.96 -9.84 18.06
N HIS A 149 7.12 -9.18 17.93
CA HIS A 149 8.40 -9.60 18.50
C HIS A 149 8.70 -11.09 18.26
N CYS A 150 8.57 -11.52 17.01
CA CYS A 150 8.73 -12.92 16.61
C CYS A 150 9.46 -13.05 15.27
N GLY A 151 9.79 -14.28 14.89
CA GLY A 151 10.27 -14.59 13.54
C GLY A 151 9.12 -14.99 12.61
N VAL A 152 9.37 -14.94 11.30
CA VAL A 152 8.47 -15.46 10.27
C VAL A 152 9.24 -16.40 9.36
N GLU A 153 8.58 -17.47 8.93
CA GLU A 153 9.05 -18.36 7.88
C GLU A 153 8.06 -18.24 6.72
N VAL A 154 8.55 -17.82 5.56
CA VAL A 154 7.72 -17.59 4.37
C VAL A 154 8.38 -18.25 3.16
N ASN A 155 7.55 -18.81 2.28
CA ASN A 155 7.98 -19.29 0.97
C ASN A 155 7.37 -18.37 -0.10
N LEU A 156 8.18 -17.94 -1.06
CA LEU A 156 7.77 -17.07 -2.15
C LEU A 156 7.41 -17.84 -3.43
N ASP A 157 7.46 -19.18 -3.40
CA ASP A 157 7.11 -20.04 -4.52
C ASP A 157 5.72 -19.69 -5.08
N GLY A 158 5.65 -19.55 -6.41
CA GLY A 158 4.41 -19.21 -7.11
C GLY A 158 4.07 -17.72 -7.18
N LEU A 159 4.85 -16.83 -6.55
CA LEU A 159 4.67 -15.37 -6.64
C LEU A 159 5.46 -14.73 -7.80
N GLY A 160 6.37 -15.49 -8.42
CA GLY A 160 7.20 -15.08 -9.55
C GLY A 160 8.66 -15.52 -9.37
N ASP A 161 9.40 -15.59 -10.48
CA ASP A 161 10.81 -16.03 -10.47
C ASP A 161 11.78 -14.93 -9.99
N ASP A 162 11.37 -13.66 -10.09
CA ASP A 162 12.16 -12.51 -9.63
C ASP A 162 11.84 -12.19 -8.18
N ALA A 163 12.62 -12.76 -7.26
CA ALA A 163 12.48 -12.54 -5.83
C ALA A 163 12.60 -11.06 -5.43
N LEU A 164 13.40 -10.25 -6.14
CA LEU A 164 13.53 -8.83 -5.86
C LEU A 164 12.22 -8.12 -6.17
N ALA A 165 11.64 -8.39 -7.34
CA ALA A 165 10.35 -7.83 -7.73
C ALA A 165 9.23 -8.28 -6.79
N VAL A 166 9.18 -9.55 -6.41
CA VAL A 166 8.18 -10.10 -5.47
C VAL A 166 8.25 -9.40 -4.11
N LEU A 167 9.45 -9.16 -3.58
CA LEU A 167 9.63 -8.60 -2.24
C LEU A 167 9.42 -7.09 -2.16
N PHE A 168 9.79 -6.35 -3.22
CA PHE A 168 9.89 -4.89 -3.18
C PHE A 168 8.88 -4.15 -4.07
N ASN A 169 8.02 -4.86 -4.80
CA ASN A 169 6.90 -4.18 -5.45
C ASN A 169 5.96 -3.57 -4.41
N GLU A 170 5.40 -2.42 -4.73
CA GLU A 170 4.48 -1.66 -3.89
C GLU A 170 3.07 -1.71 -4.47
N GLU A 171 2.68 -2.88 -5.00
CA GLU A 171 1.31 -3.14 -5.43
C GLU A 171 0.35 -3.20 -4.23
N LEU A 172 -0.95 -3.05 -4.51
CA LEU A 172 -2.02 -3.08 -3.50
C LEU A 172 -2.26 -4.48 -2.92
#